data_AF-A0A2I1HHV7-F1
#
_entry.id   AF-A0A2I1HHV7-F1
#
_cell.length_a   1.000
_cell.length_b   1.000
_cell.length_c   1.000
_cell.angle_alpha   90.00
_cell.angle_beta   90.00
_cell.angle_gamma   90.00
#
_symmetry.space_group_name_H-M   'P 1'
#
loop_
_entity.id
_entity.type
_entity.pdbx_description
1 polymer ?
#
loop_
_entity_poly.entity_id
_entity_poly.type
_entity_poly.pdbx_seq_one_letter_code
_entity_poly.pdbx_strand_id
1 'polypeptide(L)'
;MFTVFIEIPSKAFSDWTFPKVCQLYELCESEDPSLSVFPPFTCEYKELEDGSPQEILRNLITELKARFKSIPISGNEASKSQYVCSYLVAGANLYEGKFELRPEKNITGLNGHGPVDFAIDLLQTAKTVGVTEVKDEDIFK
;
A
#
# COMPACT_ATOMS: atom_id res chain seq x y z
N MET A 1 -20.89 -25.87 25.44
CA MET A 1 -20.85 -25.19 24.13
C MET A 1 -20.51 -23.74 24.41
N PHE A 2 -19.24 -23.37 24.21
CA PHE A 2 -18.78 -22.00 24.44
C PHE A 2 -18.72 -21.30 23.09
N THR A 3 -19.65 -20.39 22.88
CA THR A 3 -19.66 -19.51 21.70
C THR A 3 -18.83 -18.28 22.07
N VAL A 4 -17.66 -18.15 21.45
CA VAL A 4 -16.87 -16.92 21.52
C VAL A 4 -17.46 -15.96 20.50
N PHE A 5 -18.03 -14.85 20.96
CA PHE A 5 -18.39 -13.72 20.11
C PHE A 5 -17.15 -12.85 19.92
N ILE A 6 -16.75 -12.61 18.67
CA ILE A 6 -15.80 -11.56 18.34
C ILE A 6 -16.58 -10.26 18.31
N GLU A 7 -16.56 -9.55 19.44
CA GLU A 7 -17.24 -8.28 19.65
C GLU A 7 -16.39 -7.10 19.14
N ILE A 8 -15.89 -7.18 17.91
CA ILE A 8 -15.34 -6.00 17.24
C ILE A 8 -16.17 -5.78 15.97
N PRO A 9 -17.28 -5.02 16.07
CA PRO A 9 -17.81 -4.39 14.88
C PRO A 9 -16.66 -3.57 14.29
N SER A 10 -16.38 -3.78 13.00
CA SER A 10 -15.35 -3.08 12.24
C SER A 10 -15.37 -1.59 12.59
N LYS A 11 -14.46 -1.19 13.47
CA LYS A 11 -14.38 0.17 13.94
C LYS A 11 -13.92 1.03 12.76
N ALA A 12 -14.62 2.13 12.48
CA ALA A 12 -14.29 2.96 11.33
C ALA A 12 -12.82 3.42 11.43
N PHE A 13 -12.13 3.54 10.30
CA PHE A 13 -10.72 3.94 10.28
C PHE A 13 -10.50 5.25 11.07
N SER A 14 -11.47 6.18 10.98
CA SER A 14 -11.50 7.46 11.71
C SER A 14 -11.49 7.34 13.23
N ASP A 15 -11.92 6.22 13.79
CA ASP A 15 -12.05 6.07 15.24
C ASP A 15 -10.78 5.46 15.87
N TRP A 16 -9.81 5.05 15.04
CA TRP A 16 -8.51 4.57 15.49
C TRP A 16 -7.62 5.75 15.87
N THR A 17 -7.30 5.84 17.16
CA THR A 17 -6.30 6.77 17.67
C THR A 17 -4.95 6.06 17.73
N PHE A 18 -3.88 6.83 17.59
CA PHE A 18 -2.52 6.30 17.62
C PHE A 18 -2.20 5.46 18.89
N PRO A 19 -2.57 5.88 20.13
CA PRO A 19 -2.41 5.04 21.31
C PRO A 19 -3.14 3.69 21.23
N LYS A 20 -4.38 3.68 20.70
CA LYS A 20 -5.16 2.44 20.54
C LYS A 20 -4.53 1.49 19.54
N VAL A 21 -3.94 2.01 18.47
CA VAL A 21 -3.20 1.21 17.49
C VAL A 21 -1.93 0.63 18.13
N CYS A 22 -1.18 1.44 18.88
CA CYS A 22 0.02 0.97 19.57
C CYS A 22 -0.29 -0.14 20.58
N GLN A 23 -1.35 0.01 21.37
CA GLN A 23 -1.80 -1.00 22.32
C GLN A 23 -2.25 -2.29 21.61
N LEU A 24 -3.08 -2.16 20.57
CA LEU A 24 -3.63 -3.32 19.85
C LEU A 24 -2.57 -4.18 19.17
N TYR A 25 -1.52 -3.54 18.63
CA TYR A 25 -0.45 -4.22 17.92
C TYR A 25 0.83 -4.38 18.76
N GLU A 26 0.75 -4.10 20.06
CA GLU A 26 1.87 -4.22 21.01
C GLU A 26 3.13 -3.46 20.53
N LEU A 27 2.94 -2.28 19.90
CA LEU A 27 4.01 -1.48 19.31
C LEU A 27 4.77 -0.64 20.33
N CYS A 28 4.17 -0.40 21.51
CA CYS A 28 4.77 0.38 22.59
C CYS A 28 4.18 -0.04 23.94
N GLU A 29 4.99 -0.03 24.99
CA GLU A 29 4.57 -0.31 26.38
C GLU A 29 3.93 0.90 27.08
N SER A 30 4.03 2.10 26.50
CA SER A 30 3.42 3.31 27.07
C SER A 30 1.90 3.34 26.84
N GLU A 31 1.14 3.72 27.88
CA GLU A 31 -0.31 3.95 27.80
C GLU A 31 -0.67 5.19 26.95
N ASP A 32 0.26 6.13 26.79
CA ASP A 32 0.11 7.31 25.91
C ASP A 32 1.38 7.50 25.07
N PRO A 33 1.58 6.68 24.02
CA PRO A 33 2.77 6.76 23.19
C PRO A 33 2.70 8.00 22.29
N SER A 34 3.80 8.74 22.23
CA SER A 34 4.02 9.77 21.22
C SER A 34 4.72 9.18 19.99
N LEU A 35 4.66 9.86 18.85
CA LEU A 35 5.38 9.43 17.64
C LEU A 35 6.91 9.35 17.84
N SER A 36 7.47 10.04 18.83
CA SER A 36 8.91 10.04 19.10
C SER A 36 9.45 8.71 19.64
N VAL A 37 8.58 7.77 20.04
CA VAL A 37 9.01 6.42 20.42
C VAL A 37 9.47 5.60 19.21
N PHE A 38 9.03 5.98 18.01
CA PHE A 38 9.43 5.33 16.77
C PHE A 38 10.65 6.03 16.16
N PRO A 39 11.58 5.27 15.54
CA PRO A 39 12.70 5.88 14.84
C PRO A 39 12.19 6.77 13.70
N PRO A 40 12.86 7.91 13.42
CA PRO A 40 12.53 8.71 12.26
C PRO A 40 12.59 7.86 10.99
N PHE A 41 11.53 7.88 10.20
CA PHE A 41 11.55 7.27 8.88
C PHE A 41 12.28 8.19 7.91
N THR A 42 13.48 7.79 7.49
CA THR A 42 14.22 8.47 6.42
C THR A 42 13.83 7.88 5.08
N CYS A 43 13.11 8.65 4.28
CA CYS A 43 12.83 8.31 2.89
C CYS A 43 14.03 8.73 2.03
N GLU A 44 14.66 7.77 1.36
CA GLU A 44 15.64 8.07 0.33
C GLU A 44 14.92 8.36 -1.00
N TYR A 45 15.54 9.19 -1.84
CA TYR A 45 15.08 9.40 -3.20
C TYR A 45 16.08 8.76 -4.17
N LYS A 46 15.56 8.27 -5.29
CA LYS A 46 16.39 7.78 -6.39
C LYS A 46 16.52 8.89 -7.43
N GLU A 47 17.74 9.31 -7.72
CA GLU A 47 17.97 10.25 -8.80
C GLU A 47 17.62 9.61 -10.14
N LEU A 48 16.91 10.37 -10.97
CA LEU A 48 16.50 9.98 -12.31
C LEU A 48 17.56 10.42 -13.31
N GLU A 49 18.82 10.03 -13.08
CA GLU A 49 19.90 10.29 -14.02
C GLU A 49 19.66 9.56 -15.36
N ASP A 50 20.37 10.01 -16.40
CA ASP A 50 20.23 9.50 -17.77
C ASP A 50 20.47 7.97 -17.81
N GLY A 51 19.47 7.21 -18.28
CA GLY A 51 19.53 5.74 -18.31
C GLY A 51 18.19 5.06 -18.05
N SER A 52 18.23 3.88 -17.41
CA SER A 52 17.03 3.04 -17.16
C SER A 52 15.94 3.71 -16.31
N PRO A 53 16.23 4.54 -15.27
CA PRO A 53 15.16 5.19 -14.49
C PRO A 53 14.33 6.18 -15.33
N GLN A 54 14.98 6.91 -16.23
CA GLN A 54 14.31 7.86 -17.13
C GLN A 54 13.43 7.14 -18.15
N GLU A 55 13.88 5.97 -18.64
CA GLU A 55 13.08 5.11 -19.53
C GLU A 55 11.83 4.58 -18.82
N ILE A 56 11.96 4.10 -17.57
CA ILE A 56 10.83 3.65 -16.75
C ILE A 56 9.80 4.77 -16.58
N LEU A 57 10.24 5.99 -16.30
CA LEU A 57 9.34 7.14 -16.19
C LEU A 57 8.64 7.46 -17.52
N ARG A 58 9.35 7.42 -18.65
CA ARG A 58 8.75 7.63 -19.98
C ARG A 58 7.72 6.56 -20.31
N ASN A 59 7.99 5.30 -19.96
CA ASN A 59 7.08 4.19 -20.15
C ASN A 59 5.81 4.38 -19.30
N LEU A 60 5.96 4.75 -18.03
CA LEU A 60 4.85 5.09 -17.15
C LEU A 60 3.99 6.22 -17.74
N ILE A 61 4.58 7.33 -18.15
CA ILE A 61 3.84 8.46 -18.75
C ILE A 61 3.08 8.02 -20.01
N THR A 62 3.70 7.19 -20.84
CA THR A 62 3.11 6.68 -22.08
C THR A 62 1.91 5.78 -21.78
N GLU A 63 2.07 4.86 -20.83
CA GLU A 63 1.00 3.98 -20.37
C GLU A 63 -0.17 4.77 -19.76
N LEU A 64 0.11 5.71 -18.85
CA LEU A 64 -0.92 6.54 -18.22
C LEU A 64 -1.71 7.37 -19.26
N LYS A 65 -1.02 7.95 -20.26
CA LYS A 65 -1.68 8.68 -21.36
C LYS A 65 -2.56 7.77 -22.20
N ALA A 66 -2.14 6.54 -22.46
CA ALA A 66 -2.94 5.56 -23.20
C ALA A 66 -4.18 5.15 -22.39
N ARG A 67 -4.03 4.83 -21.10
CA ARG A 67 -5.14 4.52 -20.20
C ARG A 67 -6.13 5.68 -20.10
N PHE A 68 -5.65 6.91 -19.93
CA PHE A 68 -6.50 8.09 -19.82
C PHE A 68 -7.40 8.32 -21.03
N LYS A 69 -6.95 7.94 -22.23
CA LYS A 69 -7.77 8.03 -23.46
C LYS A 69 -8.91 7.02 -23.51
N SER A 70 -8.78 5.88 -22.84
CA SER A 70 -9.70 4.75 -23.00
C SER A 70 -10.47 4.37 -21.73
N ILE A 71 -9.95 4.75 -20.56
CA ILE A 71 -10.44 4.33 -19.24
C ILE A 71 -10.53 5.58 -18.37
N PRO A 72 -11.72 6.17 -18.19
CA PRO A 72 -11.87 7.37 -17.38
C PRO A 72 -11.36 7.15 -15.97
N ILE A 73 -10.42 7.99 -15.51
CA ILE A 73 -9.87 7.91 -14.15
C ILE A 73 -10.95 8.22 -13.11
N SER A 74 -11.95 9.05 -13.46
CA SER A 74 -13.17 9.30 -12.67
C SER A 74 -14.17 8.14 -12.65
N GLY A 75 -13.77 6.97 -13.16
CA GLY A 75 -14.53 5.74 -13.01
C GLY A 75 -14.52 5.21 -11.57
N ASN A 76 -14.95 3.97 -11.43
CA ASN A 76 -14.99 3.27 -10.15
C ASN A 76 -13.58 2.87 -9.66
N GLU A 77 -13.53 2.24 -8.48
CA GLU A 77 -12.33 1.70 -7.85
C GLU A 77 -11.50 0.81 -8.78
N ALA A 78 -12.15 -0.05 -9.59
CA ALA A 78 -11.45 -0.91 -10.55
C ALA A 78 -10.70 -0.11 -11.64
N SER A 79 -11.31 0.96 -12.18
CA SER A 79 -10.63 1.85 -13.12
C SER A 79 -9.44 2.56 -12.46
N LYS A 80 -9.62 3.06 -11.24
CA LYS A 80 -8.56 3.74 -10.45
C LYS A 80 -7.40 2.81 -10.12
N SER A 81 -7.71 1.56 -9.79
CA SER A 81 -6.74 0.50 -9.50
C SER A 81 -5.77 0.26 -10.65
N GLN A 82 -6.22 0.42 -11.91
CA GLN A 82 -5.31 0.31 -13.06
C GLN A 82 -4.25 1.42 -13.12
N TYR A 83 -4.60 2.64 -12.72
CA TYR A 83 -3.65 3.75 -12.65
C TYR A 83 -2.64 3.50 -11.52
N VAL A 84 -3.13 3.13 -10.34
CA VAL A 84 -2.29 2.78 -9.19
C VAL A 84 -1.33 1.65 -9.54
N CYS A 85 -1.82 0.59 -10.20
CA CYS A 85 -0.98 -0.52 -10.67
C CYS A 85 0.15 -0.04 -11.58
N SER A 86 -0.13 0.88 -12.51
CA SER A 86 0.90 1.45 -13.41
C SER A 86 2.03 2.13 -12.60
N TYR A 87 1.68 2.91 -11.58
CA TYR A 87 2.67 3.53 -10.69
C TYR A 87 3.46 2.49 -9.88
N LEU A 88 2.79 1.49 -9.32
CA LEU A 88 3.42 0.43 -8.53
C LEU A 88 4.40 -0.40 -9.37
N VAL A 89 4.02 -0.75 -10.61
CA VAL A 89 4.90 -1.45 -11.56
C VAL A 89 6.13 -0.61 -11.88
N ALA A 90 5.96 0.67 -12.21
CA ALA A 90 7.09 1.56 -12.46
C ALA A 90 8.00 1.68 -11.22
N GLY A 91 7.42 1.83 -10.03
CA GLY A 91 8.15 1.89 -8.77
C GLY A 91 8.95 0.62 -8.48
N ALA A 92 8.37 -0.56 -8.67
CA ALA A 92 9.07 -1.84 -8.49
C ALA A 92 10.22 -2.00 -9.51
N ASN A 93 9.99 -1.62 -10.77
CA ASN A 93 10.98 -1.70 -11.84
C ASN A 93 12.19 -0.79 -11.59
N LEU A 94 12.04 0.33 -10.88
CA LEU A 94 13.18 1.17 -10.48
C LEU A 94 14.20 0.43 -9.61
N TYR A 95 13.83 -0.69 -8.99
CA TYR A 95 14.71 -1.49 -8.14
C TYR A 95 14.96 -2.89 -8.70
N GLU A 96 14.84 -3.06 -10.03
CA GLU A 96 15.27 -4.23 -10.83
C GLU A 96 15.36 -5.56 -10.06
N GLY A 97 14.25 -6.29 -9.98
CA GLY A 97 14.23 -7.64 -9.39
C GLY A 97 14.38 -7.69 -7.86
N LYS A 98 14.28 -6.54 -7.17
CA LYS A 98 14.20 -6.50 -5.70
C LYS A 98 12.79 -6.75 -5.18
N PHE A 99 11.78 -6.28 -5.90
CA PHE A 99 10.38 -6.33 -5.47
C PHE A 99 9.49 -7.06 -6.46
N GLU A 100 8.47 -7.74 -5.93
CA GLU A 100 7.39 -8.36 -6.70
C GLU A 100 6.07 -7.69 -6.33
N LEU A 101 5.34 -7.21 -7.33
CA LEU A 101 3.97 -6.71 -7.16
C LEU A 101 3.00 -7.88 -7.25
N ARG A 102 2.15 -8.06 -6.24
CA ARG A 102 1.20 -9.17 -6.14
C ARG A 102 -0.22 -8.62 -5.96
N PRO A 103 -0.99 -8.56 -7.06
CA PRO A 103 -2.40 -8.19 -6.99
C PRO A 103 -3.20 -9.21 -6.16
N GLU A 104 -4.22 -8.74 -5.44
CA GLU A 104 -5.17 -9.57 -4.70
C GLU A 104 -4.50 -10.58 -3.74
N LYS A 105 -3.32 -10.24 -3.20
CA LYS A 105 -2.60 -11.13 -2.28
C LYS A 105 -3.39 -11.23 -0.98
N ASN A 106 -3.77 -12.45 -0.60
CA ASN A 106 -4.33 -12.71 0.72
C ASN A 106 -3.28 -12.43 1.80
N ILE A 107 -3.60 -11.50 2.70
CA ILE A 107 -2.81 -11.19 3.89
C ILE A 107 -3.61 -11.63 5.10
N THR A 108 -2.90 -12.15 6.10
CA THR A 108 -3.49 -12.55 7.37
C THR A 108 -2.63 -11.97 8.48
N GLY A 109 -3.26 -11.22 9.37
CA GLY A 109 -2.68 -10.72 10.60
C GLY A 109 -3.55 -11.14 11.78
N LEU A 110 -3.08 -10.83 12.99
CA LEU A 110 -3.80 -11.15 14.22
C LEU A 110 -5.22 -10.58 14.25
N ASN A 111 -5.41 -9.39 13.67
CA ASN A 111 -6.64 -8.59 13.76
C ASN A 111 -7.39 -8.44 12.43
N GLY A 112 -7.01 -9.18 11.39
CA GLY A 112 -7.63 -9.03 10.07
C GLY A 112 -7.10 -10.03 9.05
N HIS A 113 -7.94 -10.35 8.08
CA HIS A 113 -7.57 -11.19 6.95
C HIS A 113 -8.32 -10.73 5.70
N GLY A 114 -7.74 -10.98 4.54
CA GLY A 114 -8.38 -10.72 3.26
C GLY A 114 -7.37 -10.44 2.15
N PRO A 115 -7.84 -10.44 0.89
CA PRO A 115 -7.05 -9.95 -0.22
C PRO A 115 -6.87 -8.43 -0.06
N VAL A 116 -5.64 -7.97 -0.30
CA VAL A 116 -5.38 -6.55 -0.55
C VAL A 116 -5.30 -6.30 -2.06
N ASP A 117 -5.65 -5.12 -2.54
CA ASP A 117 -5.59 -4.84 -3.99
C ASP A 117 -4.20 -5.09 -4.56
N PHE A 118 -3.17 -4.60 -3.87
CA PHE A 118 -1.78 -4.87 -4.20
C PHE A 118 -0.92 -5.08 -2.96
N ALA A 119 -0.07 -6.10 -2.99
CA ALA A 119 1.04 -6.28 -2.07
C ALA A 119 2.37 -6.10 -2.80
N ILE A 120 3.36 -5.52 -2.12
CA ILE A 120 4.74 -5.43 -2.59
C ILE A 120 5.57 -6.38 -1.73
N ASP A 121 6.09 -7.44 -2.32
CA ASP A 121 6.93 -8.42 -1.66
C ASP A 121 8.40 -8.15 -1.97
N LEU A 122 9.28 -8.36 -0.98
CA LEU A 122 10.72 -8.42 -1.20
C LEU A 122 11.08 -9.81 -1.76
N LEU A 123 11.54 -9.87 -3.01
CA LEU A 123 11.79 -11.14 -3.73
C LEU A 123 12.73 -12.09 -2.98
N GLN A 124 13.75 -11.55 -2.31
CA GLN A 124 14.72 -12.36 -1.57
C GLN A 124 14.11 -13.12 -0.38
N THR A 125 13.04 -12.60 0.23
CA THR A 125 12.50 -13.15 1.49
C THR A 125 11.03 -13.54 1.40
N ALA A 126 10.36 -13.21 0.30
CA ALA A 126 8.90 -13.30 0.13
C ALA A 126 8.10 -12.57 1.22
N LYS A 127 8.74 -11.65 1.97
CA LYS A 127 8.06 -10.81 2.97
C LYS A 127 7.35 -9.66 2.28
N THR A 128 6.09 -9.45 2.63
CA THR A 128 5.35 -8.24 2.27
C THR A 128 5.98 -7.05 2.98
N VAL A 129 6.38 -6.03 2.22
CA VAL A 129 6.96 -4.78 2.73
C VAL A 129 6.05 -3.57 2.52
N GLY A 130 5.03 -3.72 1.68
CA GLY A 130 4.03 -2.69 1.43
C GLY A 130 2.72 -3.30 0.95
N VAL A 131 1.63 -2.59 1.19
CA VAL A 131 0.28 -2.92 0.71
C VAL A 131 -0.38 -1.66 0.19
N THR A 132 -1.30 -1.80 -0.74
CA THR A 132 -2.11 -0.70 -1.26
C THR A 132 -3.55 -1.16 -1.37
N GLU A 133 -4.44 -0.34 -0.83
CA GLU A 133 -5.89 -0.45 -0.89
C GLU A 133 -6.35 0.77 -1.67
N VAL A 134 -6.88 0.57 -2.86
CA VAL A 134 -7.41 1.62 -3.71
C VAL A 134 -8.84 1.89 -3.25
N LYS A 135 -9.17 3.16 -3.05
CA LYS A 135 -10.53 3.60 -2.73
C LYS A 135 -11.01 4.56 -3.79
N ASP A 136 -12.33 4.59 -3.95
CA ASP A 136 -12.98 5.46 -4.93
C ASP A 136 -12.67 6.95 -4.67
N GLU A 137 -12.42 7.34 -3.42
CA GLU A 137 -12.14 8.72 -3.03
C GLU A 137 -10.68 9.16 -3.18
N ASP A 138 -9.74 8.27 -3.52
CA ASP A 138 -8.30 8.55 -3.40
C ASP A 138 -7.73 9.48 -4.48
N ILE A 139 -8.30 9.45 -5.69
CA ILE A 139 -7.64 10.04 -6.88
C ILE A 139 -8.23 11.41 -7.26
N PHE A 140 -9.38 11.79 -6.70
CA PHE A 140 -9.97 13.11 -6.92
C PHE A 140 -10.37 13.76 -5.60
N LYS A 141 -9.86 14.97 -5.40
CA LYS A 141 -10.45 15.99 -4.53
C LYS A 141 -10.86 17.19 -5.37
#